data_AF-A0A517N087-F1
#
_entry.id   AF-A0A517N087-F1
#
_cell.length_a   1.000
_cell.length_b   1.000
_cell.length_c   1.000
_cell.angle_alpha   90.00
_cell.angle_beta   90.00
_cell.angle_gamma   90.00
#
_symmetry.space_group_name_H-M   'P 1'
#
loop_
_entity.id
_entity.type
_entity.pdbx_description
1 polymer ?
#
loop_
_entity_poly.entity_id
_entity_poly.type
_entity_poly.pdbx_seq_one_letter_code
_entity_poly.pdbx_strand_id
1 'polypeptide(L)'
;MRRFIPFLLSVFCVATIAAARPPFAPAAKNQAQPTRAQAVAAIRSTERQMHNFRFVEYPRLVRELDRQIRLAEAETLVAADRVENYRGFRSFNFYTPAYNAEQSWRLQTLASHQHVQRLREQRAELTRYRRDVIRQLRGDINRGVAVLAAMDAAVE
;
A
#
# COMPACT_ATOMS: atom_id res chain seq x y z
N MET A 1 21.78 -15.14 -19.18
CA MET A 1 20.89 -16.19 -18.67
C MET A 1 19.72 -15.56 -17.92
N ARG A 2 18.64 -15.26 -18.63
CA ARG A 2 17.38 -14.73 -18.09
C ARG A 2 16.38 -15.88 -18.08
N ARG A 3 15.91 -16.28 -16.90
CA ARG A 3 14.78 -17.22 -16.77
C ARG A 3 13.50 -16.38 -16.73
N PHE A 4 12.84 -16.30 -17.88
CA PHE A 4 11.41 -16.05 -17.97
C PHE A 4 10.71 -17.39 -17.69
N ILE A 5 9.84 -17.43 -16.69
CA ILE A 5 8.92 -18.56 -16.46
C ILE A 5 7.49 -18.00 -16.52
N PRO A 6 6.56 -18.67 -17.23
CA PRO A 6 5.50 -18.02 -17.97
C PRO A 6 4.15 -17.97 -17.23
N PHE A 7 3.32 -17.05 -17.73
CA PHE A 7 1.86 -17.05 -17.72
C PHE A 7 1.23 -18.45 -17.48
N LEU A 8 0.60 -18.63 -16.33
CA LEU A 8 -0.38 -19.71 -16.13
C LEU A 8 -1.75 -19.22 -16.60
N LEU A 9 -1.97 -19.39 -17.90
CA LEU A 9 -3.29 -19.56 -18.51
C LEU A 9 -3.86 -20.89 -18.01
N SER A 10 -4.96 -20.85 -17.26
CA SER A 10 -5.88 -21.99 -17.17
C SER A 10 -7.22 -21.57 -17.76
N VAL A 11 -7.29 -21.81 -19.07
CA VAL A 11 -8.54 -21.95 -19.83
C VAL A 11 -8.96 -23.40 -19.66
N PHE A 12 -10.14 -23.67 -19.09
CA PHE A 12 -11.10 -24.71 -19.51
C PHE A 12 -12.08 -25.04 -18.38
N CYS A 13 -13.34 -24.60 -18.54
CA CYS A 13 -14.50 -25.50 -18.65
C CYS A 13 -15.77 -24.67 -18.77
N VAL A 14 -16.16 -24.39 -20.01
CA VAL A 14 -17.55 -24.08 -20.35
C VAL A 14 -18.26 -25.42 -20.47
N ALA A 15 -19.04 -25.78 -19.45
CA ALA A 15 -20.03 -26.84 -19.55
C ALA A 15 -21.41 -26.19 -19.34
N THR A 16 -22.13 -26.08 -20.46
CA THR A 16 -23.54 -25.76 -20.56
C THR A 16 -24.39 -26.65 -19.66
N ILE A 17 -25.07 -26.05 -18.68
CA ILE A 17 -26.25 -26.64 -18.04
C ILE A 17 -27.41 -25.71 -18.38
N ALA A 18 -28.13 -26.06 -19.44
CA ALA A 18 -29.46 -25.55 -19.71
C ALA A 18 -30.49 -26.46 -19.03
N ALA A 19 -31.60 -25.86 -18.62
CA ALA A 19 -32.86 -26.46 -18.15
C ALA A 19 -32.94 -26.90 -16.67
N ALA A 20 -33.18 -25.93 -15.79
CA ALA A 20 -34.30 -25.96 -14.84
C ALA A 20 -34.50 -24.52 -14.33
N ARG A 21 -35.45 -23.79 -14.92
CA ARG A 21 -35.83 -22.44 -14.47
C ARG A 21 -37.03 -22.60 -13.53
N PRO A 22 -36.87 -22.70 -12.19
CA PRO A 22 -37.98 -22.38 -11.31
C PRO A 22 -38.32 -20.89 -11.50
N PRO A 23 -39.60 -20.49 -11.34
CA PRO A 23 -39.96 -19.08 -11.45
C PRO A 23 -39.18 -18.31 -10.39
N PHE A 24 -38.27 -17.45 -10.82
CA PHE A 24 -37.67 -16.45 -9.95
C PHE A 24 -38.79 -15.50 -9.53
N ALA A 25 -39.48 -15.85 -8.45
CA ALA A 25 -40.04 -14.83 -7.58
C ALA A 25 -38.89 -13.85 -7.29
N PRO A 26 -39.07 -12.54 -7.46
CA PRO A 26 -38.08 -11.60 -6.98
C PRO A 26 -37.97 -11.87 -5.48
N ALA A 27 -36.87 -12.48 -5.04
CA ALA A 27 -36.51 -12.48 -3.65
C ALA A 27 -36.38 -11.01 -3.30
N ALA A 28 -37.44 -10.46 -2.70
CA ALA A 28 -37.37 -9.20 -2.01
C ALA A 28 -36.16 -9.35 -1.09
N LYS A 29 -35.07 -8.67 -1.45
CA LYS A 29 -33.98 -8.43 -0.51
C LYS A 29 -34.62 -7.56 0.55
N ASN A 30 -35.29 -8.20 1.50
CA ASN A 30 -35.60 -7.63 2.80
C ASN A 30 -34.24 -7.34 3.40
N GLN A 31 -33.64 -6.21 3.01
CA GLN A 31 -32.61 -5.56 3.78
C GLN A 31 -33.33 -5.19 5.07
N ALA A 32 -33.33 -6.13 6.02
CA ALA A 32 -33.81 -5.88 7.36
C ALA A 32 -33.08 -4.61 7.81
N GLN A 33 -33.85 -3.57 8.09
CA GLN A 33 -33.28 -2.33 8.60
C GLN A 33 -32.42 -2.68 9.81
N PRO A 34 -31.18 -2.20 9.86
CA PRO A 34 -30.29 -2.54 10.96
C PRO A 34 -30.96 -2.15 12.27
N THR A 35 -30.93 -3.05 13.25
CA THR A 35 -31.47 -2.72 14.57
C THR A 35 -30.64 -1.60 15.21
N ARG A 36 -31.24 -0.83 16.13
CA ARG A 36 -30.54 0.25 16.83
C ARG A 36 -29.24 -0.23 17.47
N ALA A 37 -29.28 -1.42 18.09
CA ALA A 37 -28.10 -2.06 18.68
C ALA A 37 -26.99 -2.34 17.65
N GLN A 38 -27.34 -2.81 16.44
CA GLN A 38 -26.38 -3.02 15.35
C GLN A 38 -25.78 -1.71 14.85
N ALA A 39 -26.58 -0.65 14.71
CA ALA A 39 -26.10 0.66 14.29
C ALA A 39 -25.13 1.28 15.32
N VAL A 40 -25.44 1.21 16.63
CA VAL A 40 -24.52 1.63 17.70
C VAL A 40 -23.24 0.80 17.70
N ALA A 41 -23.34 -0.52 17.55
CA ALA A 41 -22.18 -1.40 17.49
C ALA A 41 -21.27 -1.07 16.31
N ALA A 42 -21.85 -0.78 15.14
CA ALA A 42 -21.11 -0.37 13.94
C ALA A 42 -20.33 0.93 14.19
N ILE A 43 -20.96 1.97 14.73
CA ILE A 43 -20.28 3.25 15.04
C ILE A 43 -19.11 3.01 16.01
N ARG A 44 -19.34 2.30 17.12
CA ARG A 44 -18.29 1.98 18.10
C ARG A 44 -17.15 1.16 17.50
N SER A 45 -17.44 0.33 16.50
CA SER A 45 -16.40 -0.42 15.78
C SER A 45 -15.55 0.50 14.91
N THR A 46 -16.18 1.44 14.19
CA THR A 46 -15.50 2.42 13.34
C THR A 46 -14.67 3.41 14.16
N GLU A 47 -15.17 3.84 15.32
CA GLU A 47 -14.40 4.66 16.27
C GLU A 47 -13.14 3.95 16.76
N ARG A 48 -13.25 2.66 17.08
CA ARG A 48 -12.11 1.82 17.46
C ARG A 48 -11.11 1.67 16.31
N GLN A 49 -11.60 1.46 15.08
CA GLN A 49 -10.75 1.44 13.88
C GLN A 49 -10.01 2.77 13.69
N MET A 50 -10.70 3.90 13.83
CA MET A 50 -10.10 5.23 13.73
C MET A 50 -9.02 5.45 14.80
N HIS A 51 -9.28 5.03 16.04
CA HIS A 51 -8.30 5.09 17.12
C HIS A 51 -7.09 4.20 16.80
N ASN A 52 -7.31 2.94 16.44
CA ASN A 52 -6.24 2.01 16.09
C ASN A 52 -5.37 2.54 14.94
N PHE A 53 -5.99 3.04 13.87
CA PHE A 53 -5.29 3.62 12.75
C PHE A 53 -4.42 4.81 13.19
N ARG A 54 -4.98 5.73 13.98
CA ARG A 54 -4.31 6.97 14.38
C ARG A 54 -3.13 6.74 15.32
N PHE A 55 -3.24 5.81 16.26
CA PHE A 55 -2.29 5.67 17.36
C PHE A 55 -1.38 4.44 17.24
N VAL A 56 -1.76 3.45 16.43
CA VAL A 56 -1.00 2.20 16.28
C VAL A 56 -0.45 2.07 14.87
N GLU A 57 -1.34 2.00 13.88
CA GLU A 57 -0.94 1.65 12.51
C GLU A 57 -0.16 2.77 11.83
N TYR A 58 -0.70 4.00 11.82
CA TYR A 58 -0.05 5.12 11.14
C TYR A 58 1.34 5.43 11.73
N PRO A 59 1.52 5.55 13.07
CA PRO A 59 2.85 5.74 13.64
C PRO A 59 3.83 4.61 13.31
N ARG A 60 3.36 3.36 13.27
CA ARG A 60 4.17 2.21 12.87
C ARG A 60 4.65 2.33 11.42
N LEU A 61 3.76 2.69 10.49
CA LEU A 61 4.10 2.89 9.08
C LEU A 61 5.13 4.01 8.90
N VAL A 62 4.96 5.13 9.60
CA VAL A 62 5.91 6.25 9.55
C VAL A 62 7.29 5.83 10.05
N ARG A 63 7.36 5.12 11.19
CA ARG A 63 8.64 4.65 11.74
C ARG A 63 9.36 3.67 10.82
N GLU A 64 8.62 2.76 10.21
CA GLU A 64 9.18 1.78 9.27
C GLU A 64 9.76 2.48 8.03
N LEU A 65 9.02 3.44 7.47
CA LEU A 65 9.51 4.21 6.33
C LEU A 65 10.73 5.09 6.70
N ASP A 66 10.69 5.73 7.87
CA ASP A 66 11.84 6.51 8.38
C ASP A 66 13.08 5.63 8.57
N ARG A 67 12.91 4.39 9.02
CA ARG A 67 14.00 3.42 9.12
C ARG A 67 14.55 3.07 7.74
N GLN A 68 13.70 2.79 6.76
CA GLN A 68 14.12 2.48 5.40
C GLN A 68 14.86 3.64 4.75
N ILE A 69 14.40 4.88 4.93
CA ILE A 69 15.10 6.07 4.45
C ILE A 69 16.50 6.16 5.04
N ARG A 70 16.66 6.00 6.36
CA ARG A 70 17.98 6.06 7.01
C ARG A 70 18.93 4.97 6.50
N LEU A 71 18.42 3.75 6.29
CA LEU A 71 19.22 2.65 5.73
C LEU A 71 19.65 2.97 4.30
N ALA A 72 18.75 3.44 3.45
CA ALA A 72 19.06 3.83 2.07
C ALA A 72 20.03 5.03 2.00
N GLU A 73 19.92 5.99 2.92
CA GLU A 73 20.86 7.11 3.04
C GLU A 73 22.26 6.62 3.45
N ALA A 74 22.35 5.69 4.41
CA ALA A 74 23.61 5.07 4.79
C ALA A 74 24.25 4.28 3.64
N GLU A 75 23.46 3.50 2.88
CA GLU A 75 23.94 2.81 1.68
C GLU A 75 24.47 3.77 0.62
N THR A 76 23.81 4.92 0.46
CA THR A 76 24.25 5.97 -0.46
C THR A 76 25.60 6.55 -0.05
N LEU A 77 25.79 6.81 1.26
CA LEU A 77 27.07 7.30 1.79
C LEU A 77 28.21 6.30 1.57
N VAL A 78 27.97 5.01 1.81
CA VAL A 78 28.97 3.95 1.56
C VAL A 78 29.32 3.86 0.07
N ALA A 79 28.33 3.96 -0.82
CA ALA A 79 28.59 3.96 -2.26
C ALA A 79 29.38 5.20 -2.72
N ALA A 80 29.06 6.38 -2.19
CA ALA A 80 29.78 7.62 -2.47
C ALA A 80 31.24 7.56 -1.99
N ASP A 81 31.48 7.08 -0.77
CA ASP A 81 32.82 6.92 -0.20
C ASP A 81 33.70 5.98 -1.05
N ARG A 82 33.13 4.89 -1.59
CA ARG A 82 33.86 4.00 -2.51
C ARG A 82 34.28 4.67 -3.80
N VAL A 83 33.45 5.57 -4.34
CA VAL A 83 33.77 6.33 -5.56
C VAL A 83 34.88 7.33 -5.27
N GLU A 84 34.79 8.05 -4.15
CA GLU A 84 35.78 9.06 -3.75
C GLU A 84 37.15 8.44 -3.46
N ASN A 85 37.17 7.30 -2.77
CA ASN A 85 38.39 6.60 -2.38
C ASN A 85 38.93 5.64 -3.45
N TYR A 86 38.29 5.55 -4.62
CA TYR A 86 38.74 4.63 -5.66
C TYR A 86 40.07 5.07 -6.26
N ARG A 87 41.11 4.26 -6.04
CA ARG A 87 42.38 4.34 -6.77
C ARG A 87 42.42 3.24 -7.81
N GLY A 88 42.11 3.59 -9.06
CA GLY A 88 42.25 2.65 -10.16
C GLY A 88 43.70 2.18 -10.30
N PHE A 89 43.95 0.89 -10.13
CA PHE A 89 45.23 0.30 -10.50
C PHE A 89 45.39 0.43 -12.01
N ARG A 90 46.38 1.21 -12.46
CA ARG A 90 46.80 1.26 -13.86
C ARG A 90 47.54 -0.04 -14.20
N SER A 91 46.82 -1.13 -14.43
CA SER A 91 47.44 -2.28 -15.10
C SER A 91 47.53 -1.97 -16.59
N PHE A 92 48.76 -1.76 -17.06
CA PHE A 92 49.10 -1.55 -18.46
C PHE A 92 48.55 -2.69 -19.35
N ASN A 93 48.08 -2.31 -20.55
CA ASN A 93 47.99 -3.13 -21.78
C ASN A 93 46.75 -3.97 -22.13
N PHE A 94 45.52 -3.65 -21.69
CA PHE A 94 44.33 -4.18 -22.39
C PHE A 94 43.20 -3.16 -22.50
N TYR A 95 43.10 -2.51 -23.66
CA TYR A 95 41.90 -1.79 -24.11
C TYR A 95 40.79 -2.80 -24.39
N THR A 96 39.98 -3.10 -23.39
CA THR A 96 38.62 -3.64 -23.59
C THR A 96 37.62 -2.60 -23.07
N PRO A 97 36.40 -2.52 -23.62
CA PRO A 97 35.33 -1.71 -23.05
C PRO A 97 34.78 -2.45 -21.83
N ALA A 98 35.63 -2.67 -20.83
CA ALA A 98 35.24 -3.26 -19.57
C ALA A 98 34.62 -2.15 -18.73
N TYR A 99 33.34 -2.31 -18.44
CA TYR A 99 32.64 -1.62 -17.35
C TYR A 99 33.58 -1.53 -16.15
N ASN A 100 34.15 -0.34 -15.89
CA ASN A 100 35.15 -0.20 -14.84
C ASN A 100 34.43 -0.16 -13.47
N ALA A 101 35.10 -0.61 -12.41
CA ALA A 101 34.52 -0.62 -11.07
C ALA A 101 34.01 0.77 -10.63
N GLU A 102 34.66 1.83 -11.11
CA GLU A 102 34.24 3.21 -10.91
C GLU A 102 32.87 3.52 -11.53
N GLN A 103 32.61 3.11 -12.77
CA GLN A 103 31.32 3.30 -13.44
C GLN A 103 30.22 2.52 -12.74
N SER A 104 30.49 1.29 -12.30
CA SER A 104 29.49 0.50 -11.57
C SER A 104 29.14 1.13 -10.22
N TRP A 105 30.12 1.68 -9.50
CA TRP A 105 29.85 2.38 -8.24
C TRP A 105 29.16 3.73 -8.45
N ARG A 106 29.50 4.49 -9.49
CA ARG A 106 28.77 5.72 -9.85
C ARG A 106 27.29 5.44 -10.15
N LEU A 107 27.01 4.36 -10.89
CA LEU A 107 25.64 3.92 -11.16
C LEU A 107 24.93 3.44 -9.88
N GLN A 108 25.64 2.75 -9.00
CA GLN A 108 25.12 2.36 -7.69
C GLN A 108 24.74 3.59 -6.86
N THR A 109 25.60 4.61 -6.79
CA THR A 109 25.29 5.87 -6.08
C THR A 109 24.05 6.56 -6.65
N LEU A 110 23.94 6.63 -7.99
CA LEU A 110 22.75 7.17 -8.64
C LEU A 110 21.48 6.37 -8.30
N ALA A 111 21.55 5.04 -8.36
CA ALA A 111 20.44 4.16 -8.02
C ALA A 111 20.01 4.29 -6.56
N SER A 112 20.97 4.42 -5.63
CA SER A 112 20.71 4.64 -4.20
C SER A 112 20.05 6.01 -3.96
N HIS A 113 20.49 7.07 -4.63
CA HIS A 113 19.81 8.38 -4.58
C HIS A 113 18.37 8.30 -5.09
N GLN A 114 18.14 7.64 -6.23
CA GLN A 114 16.78 7.44 -6.75
C GLN A 114 15.92 6.60 -5.81
N HIS A 115 16.51 5.65 -5.08
CA HIS A 115 15.79 4.87 -4.07
C HIS A 115 15.36 5.75 -2.89
N VAL A 116 16.26 6.57 -2.35
CA VAL A 116 15.93 7.52 -1.26
C VAL A 116 14.83 8.49 -1.68
N GLN A 117 14.87 9.02 -2.92
CA GLN A 117 13.82 9.90 -3.42
C GLN A 117 12.46 9.20 -3.48
N ARG A 118 12.41 7.97 -4.00
CA ARG A 118 11.17 7.16 -4.01
C ARG A 118 10.62 6.93 -2.60
N LEU A 119 11.47 6.64 -1.61
CA LEU A 119 11.02 6.49 -0.22
C LEU A 119 10.48 7.80 0.37
N ARG A 120 11.05 8.95 -0.01
CA ARG A 120 10.55 10.28 0.39
C ARG A 120 9.20 10.59 -0.26
N GLU A 121 9.01 10.23 -1.52
CA GLU A 121 7.70 10.33 -2.20
C GLU A 121 6.65 9.47 -1.50
N GLN A 122 6.97 8.21 -1.18
CA GLN A 122 6.10 7.32 -0.41
C GLN A 122 5.71 7.92 0.96
N ARG A 123 6.61 8.70 1.58
CA ARG A 123 6.30 9.41 2.84
C ARG A 123 5.26 10.50 2.65
N ALA A 124 5.35 11.24 1.55
CA ALA A 124 4.37 12.25 1.20
C ALA A 124 3.02 11.61 0.87
N GLU A 125 3.02 10.48 0.15
CA GLU A 125 1.82 9.68 -0.14
C GLU A 125 1.16 9.15 1.13
N LEU A 126 1.94 8.65 2.10
CA LEU A 126 1.43 8.17 3.39
C LEU A 126 0.67 9.28 4.14
N THR A 127 1.09 10.53 4.00
CA THR A 127 0.39 11.69 4.59
C THR A 127 -0.94 11.97 3.89
N ARG A 128 -1.04 11.74 2.58
CA ARG A 128 -2.31 11.82 1.82
C ARG A 128 -3.23 10.68 2.25
N TYR A 129 -2.71 9.46 2.26
CA TYR A 129 -3.42 8.26 2.71
C TYR A 129 -4.02 8.44 4.11
N ARG A 130 -3.26 8.99 5.07
CA ARG A 130 -3.78 9.31 6.41
C ARG A 130 -5.02 10.21 6.36
N ARG A 131 -4.99 11.26 5.55
CA ARG A 131 -6.12 12.21 5.44
C ARG A 131 -7.34 11.52 4.85
N ASP A 132 -7.15 10.68 3.84
CA ASP A 132 -8.25 9.98 3.18
C ASP A 132 -8.89 8.93 4.08
N VAL A 133 -8.09 8.11 4.79
CA VAL A 133 -8.60 7.13 5.76
C VAL A 133 -9.36 7.82 6.90
N ILE A 134 -8.81 8.89 7.47
CA ILE A 134 -9.50 9.65 8.54
C ILE A 134 -10.80 10.25 8.01
N ARG A 135 -10.80 10.81 6.79
CA ARG A 135 -12.00 11.37 6.16
C ARG A 135 -13.07 10.30 5.98
N GLN A 136 -12.68 9.12 5.47
CA GLN A 136 -13.59 7.99 5.25
C GLN A 136 -14.21 7.51 6.57
N LEU A 137 -13.39 7.18 7.57
CA LEU A 137 -13.87 6.67 8.86
C LEU A 137 -14.76 7.69 9.57
N ARG A 138 -14.43 8.98 9.48
CA ARG A 138 -15.28 10.05 10.01
C ARG A 138 -16.61 10.15 9.27
N GLY A 139 -16.59 10.01 7.95
CA GLY A 139 -17.80 9.93 7.13
C GLY A 139 -18.68 8.73 7.49
N ASP A 140 -18.08 7.59 7.81
CA ASP A 140 -18.79 6.38 8.24
C ASP A 140 -19.45 6.57 9.61
N ILE A 141 -18.74 7.18 10.57
CA ILE A 141 -19.30 7.55 11.88
C ILE A 141 -20.48 8.51 11.71
N ASN A 142 -20.32 9.58 10.93
CA ASN A 142 -21.39 10.57 10.71
C ASN A 142 -22.62 9.94 10.04
N ARG A 143 -22.42 9.04 9.07
CA ARG A 143 -23.51 8.29 8.45
C ARG A 143 -24.22 7.38 9.45
N GLY A 144 -23.46 6.67 10.29
CA GLY A 144 -24.04 5.85 11.36
C GLY A 144 -24.86 6.66 12.36
N VAL A 145 -24.36 7.83 12.77
CA VAL A 145 -25.09 8.74 13.67
C VAL A 145 -26.37 9.26 13.02
N ALA A 146 -26.33 9.64 11.74
CA ALA A 146 -27.53 10.06 11.02
C ALA A 146 -28.59 8.96 10.93
N VAL A 147 -28.16 7.70 10.71
CA VAL A 147 -29.08 6.55 10.73
C VAL A 147 -29.71 6.39 12.12
N LEU A 148 -28.92 6.47 13.20
CA LEU A 148 -29.47 6.40 14.56
C LEU A 148 -30.47 7.51 14.85
N ALA A 149 -30.18 8.75 14.45
CA ALA A 149 -31.09 9.86 14.62
C ALA A 149 -32.41 9.67 13.86
N ALA A 150 -32.35 9.14 12.62
CA ALA A 150 -33.54 8.83 11.84
C ALA A 150 -34.37 7.69 12.45
N MET A 151 -33.71 6.70 13.07
CA MET A 151 -34.40 5.64 13.80
C MET A 151 -35.07 6.16 15.08
N ASP A 152 -34.40 7.04 15.82
CA ASP A 152 -34.95 7.63 17.04
C ASP A 152 -36.17 8.53 16.73
N ALA A 153 -36.12 9.28 15.63
CA ALA A 153 -37.25 10.10 15.15
C ALA A 153 -38.44 9.27 14.61
N ALA A 154 -38.24 8.01 14.24
CA ALA A 154 -39.30 7.12 13.75
C ALA A 154 -40.03 6.37 14.88
N VAL A 155 -39.52 6.46 16.11
CA VAL A 155 -40.11 5.82 17.31
C VAL A 155 -41.01 6.80 18.07
N GLU A 156 -40.84 8.11 17.89
CA GLU A 156 -41.72 9.18 18.40
C GLU A 156 -42.97 9.36 17.52
#